data_AF-A0A1R0Y4P4-F1
#
_entry.id   AF-A0A1R0Y4P4-F1
#
_cell.length_a   1.000
_cell.length_b   1.000
_cell.length_c   1.000
_cell.angle_alpha   90.00
_cell.angle_beta   90.00
_cell.angle_gamma   90.00
#
_symmetry.space_group_name_H-M   'P 1'
#
loop_
_entity.id
_entity.type
_entity.pdbx_description
1 polymer ?
#
loop_
_entity_poly.entity_id
_entity_poly.type
_entity_poly.pdbx_seq_one_letter_code
_entity_poly.pdbx_strand_id
1 'polypeptide(L)' 'MITVEGYSESDLLSVKAKLSSMPKFPVYVRFANDPDTDYIFTDRDASDWKQLDPKEPQRLKKVNH' A
#
# COMPACT_ATOMS: atom_id res chain seq x y z
N MET A 1 -12.94 6.51 3.91
CA MET A 1 -11.83 6.68 2.94
C MET A 1 -10.54 6.42 3.69
N ILE A 2 -9.75 5.43 3.26
CA ILE A 2 -8.41 5.21 3.81
C ILE A 2 -7.48 6.11 3.00
N THR A 3 -7.27 7.33 3.48
CA THR A 3 -6.38 8.30 2.83
C THR A 3 -4.96 8.00 3.28
N VAL A 4 -4.18 7.25 2.48
CA VAL A 4 -2.75 7.10 2.74
C VAL A 4 -2.09 8.41 2.29
N GLU A 5 -1.55 9.19 3.23
CA GLU A 5 -0.93 10.48 2.96
C GLU A 5 0.10 10.37 1.83
N GLY A 6 -0.17 11.03 0.70
CA GLY A 6 0.74 11.12 -0.44
C GLY A 6 0.34 10.38 -1.72
N TYR A 7 -0.79 9.66 -1.75
CA TYR A 7 -1.28 8.99 -2.96
C TYR A 7 -2.64 9.54 -3.41
N SER A 8 -2.77 9.92 -4.69
CA SER A 8 -4.07 10.23 -5.29
C SER A 8 -4.78 8.93 -5.65
N GLU A 9 -6.11 8.88 -5.54
CA GLU A 9 -6.89 7.71 -6.00
C GLU A 9 -6.66 7.44 -7.50
N SER A 10 -6.35 8.48 -8.28
CA SER A 10 -6.00 8.37 -9.70
C SER A 10 -4.67 7.63 -9.97
N ASP A 11 -3.82 7.51 -8.95
CA ASP A 11 -2.53 6.81 -9.05
C ASP A 11 -2.65 5.32 -8.72
N LEU A 12 -3.84 4.83 -8.37
CA LEU A 12 -4.08 3.43 -8.03
C LEU A 12 -4.46 2.63 -9.27
N LEU A 13 -3.65 1.62 -9.62
CA LEU A 13 -3.99 0.66 -10.68
C LEU A 13 -4.88 -0.46 -10.15
N SER A 14 -4.60 -0.95 -8.95
CA SER A 14 -5.33 -2.08 -8.39
C SER A 14 -5.21 -2.13 -6.87
N VAL A 15 -6.29 -2.57 -6.23
CA VAL A 15 -6.34 -2.92 -4.82
C VAL A 15 -6.93 -4.32 -4.72
N LYS A 16 -6.21 -5.24 -4.07
CA LYS A 16 -6.65 -6.62 -3.83
C LYS A 16 -6.48 -6.96 -2.36
N ALA A 17 -7.58 -7.28 -1.69
CA ALA A 17 -7.52 -7.82 -0.33
C ALA A 17 -7.59 -9.35 -0.40
N LYS A 18 -6.82 -10.03 0.46
CA LYS A 18 -6.87 -11.49 0.59
C LYS A 18 -7.10 -11.88 2.04
N LEU A 19 -7.98 -12.85 2.27
CA LEU A 19 -8.06 -13.52 3.56
C LEU A 19 -6.88 -14.49 3.67
N SER A 20 -5.94 -14.22 4.56
CA SER A 20 -4.75 -15.05 4.83
C SER A 20 -4.58 -15.26 6.33
N SER A 21 -3.95 -16.36 6.72
CA SER A 21 -3.64 -16.69 8.11
C SER A 21 -2.45 -15.91 8.66
N MET A 22 -1.49 -15.53 7.81
CA MET A 22 -0.32 -14.71 8.20
C MET A 22 0.31 -14.02 6.95
N PRO A 23 0.43 -12.67 6.90
CA PRO A 23 -0.26 -11.71 7.75
C PRO A 23 -1.78 -11.88 7.67
N LYS A 24 -2.52 -11.42 8.68
CA LYS A 24 -3.97 -11.45 8.69
C LYS A 24 -4.47 -10.32 7.79
N PHE A 25 -5.29 -10.64 6.80
CA PHE A 25 -5.88 -9.69 5.85
C PHE A 25 -4.87 -8.80 5.08
N PRO A 26 -3.91 -9.35 4.31
CA PRO A 26 -3.06 -8.55 3.45
C PRO A 26 -3.88 -7.83 2.37
N VAL A 27 -3.60 -6.54 2.22
CA VAL A 27 -4.06 -5.68 1.13
C VAL A 27 -2.88 -5.39 0.22
N TYR A 28 -2.99 -5.84 -1.02
CA TYR A 28 -2.03 -5.59 -2.09
C TYR A 28 -2.49 -4.37 -2.88
N VAL A 29 -1.62 -3.39 -3.01
CA VAL A 29 -1.86 -2.16 -3.75
C VAL A 29 -0.80 -2.02 -4.82
N ARG A 30 -1.22 -1.66 -6.02
CA ARG A 30 -0.33 -1.39 -7.14
C ARG A 30 -0.60 0.01 -7.65
N PHE A 31 0.46 0.78 -7.81
CA PHE A 31 0.37 2.18 -8.21
C PHE A 31 0.79 2.36 -9.67
N ALA A 32 0.26 3.39 -10.34
CA ALA A 32 0.53 3.67 -11.74
C ALA A 32 1.97 4.13 -11.99
N ASN A 33 2.58 4.77 -11.00
CA ASN A 33 3.98 5.19 -11.03
C ASN A 33 4.97 4.04 -10.78
N ASP A 34 4.51 2.91 -10.24
CA ASP A 34 5.32 1.73 -9.93
C ASP A 34 4.50 0.45 -10.17
N PRO A 35 4.13 0.18 -11.45
CA PRO A 35 3.16 -0.86 -11.80
C PRO A 35 3.70 -2.29 -11.61
N ASP A 36 5.01 -2.44 -11.44
CA ASP A 36 5.69 -3.72 -11.26
C ASP A 36 5.88 -4.07 -9.78
N THR A 37 5.48 -3.18 -8.87
CA THR A 37 5.64 -3.36 -7.42
C THR A 37 4.28 -3.56 -6.74
N ASP A 38 4.13 -4.67 -6.04
CA ASP A 38 2.98 -4.93 -5.17
C ASP A 38 3.28 -4.46 -3.74
N TYR A 39 2.61 -3.40 -3.31
CA TYR A 39 2.70 -2.85 -1.96
C TYR A 39 1.77 -3.62 -1.04
N ILE A 40 2.31 -4.23 0.01
CA ILE A 40 1.57 -5.09 0.92
C ILE A 40 1.32 -4.35 2.22
N PHE A 41 0.05 -4.13 2.54
CA PHE A 41 -0.40 -3.56 3.81
C PHE A 41 -1.11 -4.63 4.63
N THR A 42 -0.96 -4.58 5.96
CA THR A 42 -1.70 -5.44 6.89
C THR A 42 -2.16 -4.60 8.07
N ASP A 43 -3.37 -4.87 8.54
CA ASP A 43 -3.83 -4.43 9.85
C ASP A 43 -3.37 -5.46 10.89
N ARG A 44 -2.53 -5.04 11.85
CA ARG A 44 -2.02 -5.91 12.93
C ARG A 44 -3.01 -6.02 14.08
N ASP A 45 -4.28 -6.28 13.78
CA ASP A 45 -5.37 -6.42 14.76
C ASP A 45 -5.49 -5.23 15.73
N ALA A 46 -5.06 -4.03 15.32
CA ALA A 46 -4.95 -2.84 16.20
C ALA A 46 -5.40 -1.53 15.54
N SER A 47 -6.05 -1.57 14.37
CA SER A 47 -6.37 -0.38 13.55
C SER A 47 -5.15 0.41 13.06
N ASP A 48 -3.95 -0.09 13.34
CA ASP A 48 -2.68 0.43 12.81
C ASP A 48 -2.30 -0.34 11.56
N TRP A 49 -2.51 0.31 10.41
CA TRP A 49 -2.09 -0.20 9.12
C TRP A 49 -0.58 -0.11 8.98
N LYS A 50 0.05 -1.24 8.64
CA LYS A 50 1.49 -1.31 8.41
C LYS A 50 1.81 -1.84 7.02
N GLN A 51 2.68 -1.14 6.30
CA GLN A 51 3.32 -1.65 5.10
C GLN A 51 4.37 -2.71 5.48
N LEU A 52 4.27 -3.90 4.91
CA LEU A 52 5.24 -4.98 5.06
C LEU A 52 6.28 -4.96 3.95
N ASP A 53 5.82 -4.75 2.72
CA ASP A 53 6.65 -4.75 1.54
C ASP A 53 6.18 -3.70 0.53
N PRO A 54 7.11 -3.13 -0.25
CA PRO A 54 8.55 -3.13 0.00
C PRO A 54 8.89 -2.43 1.34
N LYS A 55 9.89 -2.92 2.09
CA LYS A 55 10.31 -2.32 3.39
C LYS A 55 10.85 -0.91 3.23
N GLU A 56 11.57 -0.69 2.13
CA GLU A 56 11.95 0.63 1.64
C GLU A 56 11.13 0.85 0.37
N PRO A 57 9.92 1.42 0.47
CA PRO A 57 9.25 1.87 -0.74
C PRO A 57 10.20 2.79 -1.47
N GLN A 58 10.19 2.73 -2.81
CA GLN A 58 10.92 3.70 -3.64
C GLN A 58 10.56 5.15 -3.28
N ARG A 59 9.44 5.30 -2.55
CA ARG A 59 8.95 6.48 -1.83
C ARG A 59 9.14 7.70 -2.70
N LEU A 60 8.10 7.93 -3.52
CA LEU A 60 7.64 9.26 -3.95
C LEU A 60 8.69 10.30 -3.62
N LYS A 61 9.72 10.46 -4.48
CA LYS A 61 10.62 11.60 -4.35
C LYS A 61 9.69 12.79 -4.22
N LYS A 62 9.65 13.42 -3.05
CA LYS A 62 8.82 14.59 -2.80
C LYS A 62 9.07 15.51 -3.98
N VAL A 63 8.08 15.66 -4.86
CA VAL A 63 8.08 16.78 -5.78
C VAL A 63 7.71 17.94 -4.87
N ASN A 64 8.73 18.53 -4.26
CA ASN A 64 8.60 19.83 -3.63
C ASN A 64 8.18 20.76 -4.76
N HIS A 65 6.92 21.16 -4.78
CA HIS A 65 6.44 22.26 -5.62
C HIS A 65 6.47 23.56 -4.81
#